data_AF-A0A382YPI4-F1
#
_entry.id   AF-A0A382YPI4-F1
#
_cell.length_a   1.000
_cell.length_b   1.000
_cell.length_c   1.000
_cell.angle_alpha   90.00
_cell.angle_beta   90.00
_cell.angle_gamma   90.00
#
_symmetry.space_group_name_H-M   'P 1'
#
loop_
_entity.id
_entity.type
_entity.pdbx_description
1 polymer ?
#
loop_
_entity_poly.entity_id
_entity_poly.type
_entity_poly.pdbx_seq_one_letter_code
_entity_poly.pdbx_strand_id
1 'polypeptide(L)' 'MPICTKCQNKVPEVHNCEHTDEQDYCTDCYTELHYYLTEEKKH' A
#
# COMPACT_ATOMS: atom_id res chain seq x y z
N MET A 1 -16.98 1.34 2.05
CA MET A 1 -15.66 0.94 2.57
C MET A 1 -14.88 0.35 1.41
N PRO A 2 -13.76 0.97 1.01
CA PRO A 2 -12.84 0.42 0.02
C PRO A 2 -12.24 -0.92 0.46
N ILE A 3 -11.69 -1.67 -0.49
CA ILE A 3 -11.03 -2.97 -0.27
C ILE A 3 -9.54 -2.79 -0.51
N CYS A 4 -8.71 -3.22 0.45
CA CYS A 4 -7.26 -3.23 0.26
C CYS A 4 -6.86 -4.30 -0.76
N THR A 5 -6.04 -3.92 -1.75
CA THR A 5 -5.58 -4.82 -2.81
C THR A 5 -4.77 -5.99 -2.27
N LYS A 6 -3.92 -5.75 -1.26
CA LYS A 6 -3.02 -6.77 -0.68
C LYS A 6 -3.74 -7.76 0.23
N CYS A 7 -4.50 -7.27 1.22
CA CYS A 7 -5.10 -8.13 2.26
C CYS A 7 -6.58 -8.45 2.04
N GLN A 8 -7.21 -7.87 1.00
CA GLN A 8 -8.61 -8.12 0.61
C GLN A 8 -9.65 -7.77 1.69
N ASN A 9 -9.23 -7.05 2.75
CA ASN A 9 -10.12 -6.58 3.81
C ASN A 9 -10.83 -5.29 3.40
N LYS A 10 -12.09 -5.16 3.84
CA LYS A 10 -12.83 -3.89 3.80
C LYS A 10 -12.30 -2.98 4.90
N VAL A 11 -11.84 -1.80 4.53
CA VAL A 11 -11.23 -0.83 5.45
C VAL A 11 -11.92 0.53 5.33
N PRO A 12 -11.87 1.38 6.37
CA PRO A 12 -12.47 2.71 6.31
C PRO A 12 -11.77 3.64 5.32
N GLU A 13 -10.47 3.44 5.10
CA GLU A 13 -9.60 4.30 4.29
C GLU A 13 -8.56 3.44 3.55
N VAL A 14 -8.21 3.88 2.34
CA VAL A 14 -7.12 3.31 1.54
C VAL A 14 -6.22 4.44 1.04
N HIS A 15 -4.96 4.10 0.79
CA HIS A 15 -3.90 4.95 0.27
C HIS A 15 -3.38 4.33 -1.01
N ASN A 16 -3.02 5.15 -1.99
CA ASN A 16 -2.37 4.74 -3.22
C ASN A 16 -1.04 5.49 -3.40
N CYS A 17 -0.11 4.92 -4.16
CA CYS A 17 1.16 5.55 -4.51
C CYS A 17 1.40 5.46 -6.02
N GLU A 18 2.13 6.43 -6.57
CA GLU A 18 2.60 6.40 -7.97
C GLU A 18 3.47 5.18 -8.28
N HIS A 19 4.09 4.57 -7.25
CA HIS A 19 4.93 3.38 -7.36
C HIS A 19 4.15 2.05 -7.37
N THR A 20 2.81 2.10 -7.26
CA THR A 20 1.96 0.91 -7.14
C THR A 20 0.93 0.79 -8.25
N ASP A 21 1.17 1.40 -9.41
CA ASP A 21 0.20 1.44 -10.52
C ASP A 21 -1.18 1.91 -10.05
N GLU A 22 -1.21 2.91 -9.15
CA GLU A 22 -2.43 3.49 -8.56
C GLU A 22 -3.30 2.50 -7.76
N GLN A 23 -2.77 1.36 -7.33
CA GLN A 23 -3.48 0.40 -6.49
C GLN A 23 -3.76 0.94 -5.07
N ASP A 24 -4.92 0.56 -4.54
CA ASP A 24 -5.40 0.95 -3.21
C ASP A 24 -4.93 -0.03 -2.12
N TYR A 25 -4.35 0.48 -1.03
CA TYR A 25 -3.89 -0.30 0.11
C TYR A 25 -4.37 0.29 1.44
N CYS A 26 -4.65 -0.53 2.43
CA CYS A 26 -4.84 -0.04 3.80
C CYS A 26 -3.52 0.51 4.38
N THR A 27 -3.60 1.31 5.44
CA THR A 27 -2.44 1.95 6.10
C THR A 27 -1.30 0.97 6.41
N ASP A 28 -1.61 -0.23 6.92
CA ASP A 28 -0.59 -1.22 7.27
C ASP A 28 0.13 -1.75 6.03
N CYS A 29 -0.65 -2.15 5.00
CA CYS A 29 -0.11 -2.66 3.74
C CYS A 29 0.67 -1.59 2.98
N TYR A 30 0.20 -0.33 3.02
CA TYR A 30 0.87 0.82 2.43
C TYR A 30 2.20 1.11 3.13
N THR A 31 2.24 1.10 4.47
CA THR A 31 3.46 1.35 5.25
C THR A 31 4.52 0.29 4.98
N GLU A 32 4.13 -0.98 4.98
CA GLU A 32 5.01 -2.11 4.70
C GLU A 32 5.58 -2.03 3.28
N LEU A 33 4.74 -1.77 2.29
CA LEU A 33 5.15 -1.58 0.91
C LEU A 33 6.14 -0.40 0.78
N HIS A 34 5.82 0.76 1.35
CA HIS A 34 6.71 1.92 1.30
C HIS A 34 8.05 1.66 1.98
N TYR A 35 8.05 0.92 3.10
CA TYR A 35 9.28 0.49 3.74
C TYR A 35 10.15 -0.33 2.78
N TYR A 36 9.60 -1.36 2.14
CA TYR A 36 10.33 -2.16 1.14
C TYR A 36 10.83 -1.32 -0.04
N LEU A 37 9.99 -0.45 -0.61
CA LEU A 37 10.39 0.42 -1.72
C LEU A 37 11.52 1.38 -1.34
N THR A 38 11.53 1.90 -0.10
CA THR A 38 12.59 2.82 0.37
C THR A 38 13.88 2.11 0.74
N GLU A 39 13.81 0.88 1.24
CA GLU A 39 15.00 0.08 1.55
C GLU A 39 15.63 -0.53 0.28
N GLU A 40 14.83 -0.95 -0.71
CA GLU A 40 15.35 -1.41 -2.01
C GLU A 40 16.08 -0.30 -2.78
N LYS A 41 15.65 0.96 -2.66
CA LYS A 41 16.34 2.11 -3.27
C LYS A 41 17.71 2.44 -2.65
N LYS A 42 18.13 1.75 -1.57
CA LYS A 42 19.46 1.93 -0.97
C LYS A 42 20.54 0.99 -1.52
N HIS A 43 20.23 0.11 -2.48
CA HIS A 43 21.14 -0.96 -2.91
C HIS A 43 21.65 -0.86 -4.35
#